data_AF-A0A1H5GM78-F1
#
_entry.id   AF-A0A1H5GM78-F1
#
_cell.length_a   1.000
_cell.length_b   1.000
_cell.length_c   1.000
_cell.angle_alpha   90.00
_cell.angle_beta   90.00
_cell.angle_gamma   90.00
#
_symmetry.space_group_name_H-M   'P 1'
#
loop_
_entity.id
_entity.type
_entity.pdbx_description
1 polymer ?
#
loop_
_entity_poly.entity_id
_entity_poly.type
_entity_poly.pdbx_seq_one_letter_code
_entity_poly.pdbx_strand_id
1 'polypeptide(L)'
;MSLFHIFFNKYSDEYNEHYKNYSLIIKERNQVQDSLLKELGNTLTISEYKKARVEKWKLSQNKLKIYTKKKKRLAKEHSFRGRSSFRLWIYMFGLVILGLLFSCKSLYHDIVNGSTFKFQFISITGIAVSFFWVIHLTFLTHNDFSKNSYIIILLVAGALSSCFTYFLVKNYTYKDDLILKQLSLIDRIKTVHYPRVALKALYSERNDKAMLSADSVKENTNAFDDDIVTTLKGV
;
A
#
# COMPACT_ATOMS: atom_id res chain seq x y z
N MET A 1 18.09 4.99 -14.57
CA MET A 1 16.78 5.48 -14.06
C MET A 1 16.72 7.02 -14.16
N SER A 2 16.77 7.57 -15.37
CA SER A 2 16.79 9.03 -15.67
C SER A 2 15.55 9.49 -16.46
N LEU A 3 14.72 8.57 -16.94
CA LEU A 3 13.71 8.85 -17.98
C LEU A 3 12.44 9.57 -17.51
N PHE A 4 12.25 9.78 -16.21
CA PHE A 4 11.11 10.56 -15.69
C PHE A 4 11.52 11.54 -14.58
N HIS A 5 12.63 12.25 -14.77
CA HIS A 5 13.02 13.34 -13.88
C HIS A 5 12.21 14.61 -14.14
N ILE A 6 10.88 14.53 -14.01
CA ILE A 6 10.07 15.74 -13.92
C ILE A 6 10.17 16.23 -12.48
N PHE A 7 11.15 17.09 -12.21
CA PHE A 7 11.25 17.79 -10.93
C PHE A 7 10.03 18.69 -10.78
N PHE A 8 9.06 18.23 -10.01
CA PHE A 8 7.90 19.03 -9.70
C PHE A 8 8.23 20.00 -8.59
N ASN A 9 8.12 21.30 -8.88
CA ASN A 9 8.34 22.34 -7.88
C ASN A 9 7.37 22.15 -6.71
N LYS A 10 7.94 22.15 -5.49
CA LYS A 10 7.20 21.96 -4.23
C LYS A 10 6.20 23.08 -3.97
N TYR A 11 6.44 24.27 -4.52
CA TYR A 11 5.63 25.47 -4.35
C TYR A 11 5.39 26.14 -5.71
N SER A 12 4.31 26.93 -5.83
CA SER A 12 4.08 27.78 -7.01
C SER A 12 5.15 28.86 -7.13
N ASP A 13 5.33 29.34 -8.35
CA ASP A 13 6.18 30.49 -8.63
C ASP A 13 5.70 31.73 -7.84
N GLU A 14 4.38 31.95 -7.76
CA GLU A 14 3.80 33.02 -6.93
C GLU A 14 4.15 32.87 -5.43
N TYR A 15 4.18 31.63 -4.90
CA TYR A 15 4.61 31.40 -3.52
C TYR A 15 6.10 31.70 -3.34
N ASN A 16 6.94 31.30 -4.29
CA ASN A 16 8.38 31.54 -4.25
C ASN A 16 8.72 33.03 -4.35
N GLU A 17 8.01 33.78 -5.19
CA GLU A 17 8.11 35.23 -5.27
C GLU A 17 7.63 35.89 -3.98
N HIS A 18 6.46 35.50 -3.47
CA HIS A 18 5.95 36.03 -2.21
C HIS A 18 6.90 35.77 -1.05
N TYR A 19 7.58 34.61 -1.02
CA TYR A 19 8.55 34.25 0.02
C TYR A 19 9.71 35.25 0.11
N LYS A 20 10.18 35.80 -1.02
CA LYS A 20 11.24 36.82 -1.07
C LYS A 20 10.83 38.12 -0.37
N ASN A 21 9.53 38.45 -0.32
CA ASN A 21 9.05 39.67 0.32
C ASN A 21 9.26 39.70 1.84
N TYR A 22 9.43 38.53 2.48
CA TYR A 22 9.70 38.48 3.91
C TYR A 22 10.99 39.20 4.29
N SER A 23 12.08 38.94 3.56
CA SER A 23 13.38 39.56 3.86
C SER A 23 13.34 41.07 3.64
N LEU A 24 12.58 41.54 2.64
CA LEU A 24 12.35 42.96 2.40
C LEU A 24 11.61 43.64 3.56
N ILE A 25 10.54 43.01 4.08
CA ILE A 25 9.79 43.54 5.24
C ILE A 25 10.68 43.64 6.49
N ILE A 26 11.54 42.65 6.72
CA ILE A 26 12.47 42.66 7.85
C ILE A 26 13.57 43.70 7.67
N LYS A 27 14.11 43.84 6.45
CA LYS A 27 15.12 44.85 6.13
C LYS A 27 14.57 46.27 6.33
N GLU A 28 13.37 46.55 5.82
CA GLU A 28 12.69 47.84 6.00
C GLU A 28 12.47 48.13 7.49
N ARG A 29 12.01 47.14 8.28
CA ARG A 29 11.84 47.30 9.73
C ARG A 29 13.14 47.69 10.42
N ASN A 30 14.23 46.98 10.12
CA ASN A 30 15.52 47.24 10.75
C ASN A 30 16.05 48.63 10.34
N GLN A 31 15.95 48.99 9.06
CA GLN A 31 16.33 50.33 8.58
C GLN A 31 15.55 51.45 9.28
N VAL A 32 14.23 51.28 9.46
CA VAL A 32 13.40 52.25 10.19
C VAL A 32 13.83 52.34 11.66
N GLN A 33 14.16 51.22 12.30
CA GLN A 33 14.65 51.23 13.69
C GLN A 33 16.01 51.94 13.81
N ASP A 34 16.93 51.67 12.89
CA ASP A 34 18.24 52.30 12.85
C ASP A 34 18.13 53.81 12.60
N SER A 35 17.21 54.24 11.72
CA SER A 35 16.95 55.67 11.47
C SER A 35 16.42 56.39 12.70
N LEU A 36 15.43 55.82 13.39
CA LEU A 36 14.88 56.37 14.63
C LEU A 36 15.94 56.48 15.73
N LEU A 37 16.89 55.53 15.78
CA LEU A 37 17.98 55.54 16.74
C LEU A 37 19.01 56.63 16.43
N LYS A 38 19.30 56.91 15.14
CA LYS A 38 20.20 58.00 14.72
C LYS A 38 19.59 59.39 14.95
N GLU A 39 18.27 59.50 14.90
CA GLU A 39 17.55 60.75 15.15
C GLU A 39 17.37 61.06 16.64
N LEU A 40 17.54 60.07 17.51
CA LEU A 40 17.43 60.21 18.96
C LEU A 40 18.52 61.13 19.51
N GLY A 41 18.12 62.22 20.17
CA GLY A 41 19.03 63.23 20.72
C GLY A 41 19.50 64.28 19.71
N ASN A 42 19.24 64.09 18.42
CA ASN A 42 19.46 65.10 17.38
C ASN A 42 18.17 65.88 17.09
N THR A 43 17.14 65.17 16.62
CA THR A 43 15.85 65.75 16.22
C THR A 43 14.69 65.24 17.07
N LEU A 44 14.80 64.03 17.63
CA LEU A 44 13.76 63.42 18.46
C LEU A 44 14.15 63.42 19.94
N THR A 45 13.21 63.82 20.79
CA THR A 45 13.32 63.57 22.24
C THR A 45 13.07 62.10 22.58
N ILE A 46 13.50 61.67 23.77
CA ILE A 46 13.32 60.29 24.25
C ILE A 46 11.83 59.88 24.26
N SER A 47 10.94 60.81 24.59
CA SER A 47 9.48 60.62 24.60
C SER A 47 8.95 60.35 23.19
N GLU A 48 9.34 61.18 22.22
CA GLU A 48 8.89 61.09 20.82
C GLU A 48 9.45 59.82 20.16
N TYR A 49 10.72 59.49 20.41
CA TYR A 49 11.31 58.23 19.97
C TYR A 49 10.52 57.02 20.47
N LYS A 50 10.15 56.98 21.75
CA LYS A 50 9.35 55.87 22.31
C LYS A 50 8.00 55.74 21.60
N LYS A 51 7.30 56.85 21.35
CA LYS A 51 6.02 56.85 20.62
C LYS A 51 6.18 56.38 19.18
N ALA A 52 7.12 56.96 18.43
CA ALA A 52 7.41 56.62 17.04
C ALA A 52 7.83 55.15 16.89
N ARG A 53 8.68 54.64 17.79
CA ARG A 53 9.10 53.24 17.80
C ARG A 53 7.92 52.28 17.98
N VAL A 54 7.01 52.58 18.91
CA VAL A 54 5.81 51.75 19.15
C VAL A 54 4.91 51.74 17.92
N GLU A 55 4.69 52.90 17.30
CA GLU A 55 3.86 53.02 16.10
C GLU A 55 4.45 52.25 14.91
N LYS A 56 5.73 52.45 14.61
CA LYS A 56 6.42 51.75 13.51
C LYS A 56 6.53 50.24 13.78
N TRP A 57 6.66 49.83 15.03
CA TRP A 57 6.61 48.41 15.40
C TRP A 57 5.23 47.80 15.11
N LYS A 58 4.14 48.48 15.51
CA LYS A 58 2.77 48.04 15.19
C LYS A 58 2.54 47.93 13.68
N LEU A 59 3.04 48.90 12.90
CA LEU A 59 2.96 48.85 11.44
C LEU A 59 3.70 47.63 10.85
N SER A 60 4.92 47.36 11.33
CA SER A 60 5.69 46.18 10.91
C SER A 60 4.97 44.86 11.25
N GLN A 61 4.39 44.76 12.44
CA GLN A 61 3.59 43.61 12.85
C GLN A 61 2.37 43.42 11.94
N ASN A 62 1.68 44.50 11.56
CA ASN A 62 0.57 44.43 10.61
C ASN A 62 1.03 43.95 9.22
N LYS A 63 2.16 44.45 8.70
CA LYS A 63 2.75 43.95 7.44
C LYS A 63 3.06 42.45 7.51
N LEU A 64 3.65 41.98 8.61
CA LEU A 64 3.94 40.56 8.83
C LEU A 64 2.68 39.71 8.95
N LYS A 65 1.61 40.23 9.57
CA LYS A 65 0.31 39.54 9.67
C LYS A 65 -0.32 39.36 8.28
N ILE A 66 -0.32 40.40 7.45
CA ILE A 66 -0.80 40.34 6.07
C ILE A 66 0.04 39.36 5.25
N TYR A 67 1.36 39.44 5.34
CA TYR A 67 2.29 38.51 4.70
C TYR A 67 1.99 37.05 5.07
N THR A 68 1.82 36.79 6.36
CA THR A 68 1.55 35.44 6.88
C THR A 68 0.20 34.90 6.41
N LYS A 69 -0.84 35.77 6.35
CA LYS A 69 -2.16 35.40 5.84
C LYS A 69 -2.09 35.01 4.35
N LYS A 70 -1.40 35.81 3.52
CA LYS A 70 -1.20 35.50 2.10
C LYS A 70 -0.37 34.23 1.91
N LYS A 71 0.71 34.04 2.68
CA LYS A 71 1.54 32.82 2.66
C LYS A 71 0.70 31.56 2.94
N LYS A 72 -0.15 31.60 3.98
CA LYS A 72 -1.04 30.47 4.32
C LYS A 72 -2.05 30.19 3.22
N ARG A 73 -2.60 31.23 2.59
CA ARG A 73 -3.55 31.10 1.47
C ARG A 73 -2.90 30.43 0.26
N LEU A 74 -1.75 30.95 -0.19
CA LEU A 74 -1.01 30.40 -1.33
C LEU A 74 -0.60 28.94 -1.09
N ALA A 75 -0.15 28.61 0.13
CA ALA A 75 0.18 27.23 0.49
C ALA A 75 -1.05 26.31 0.42
N LYS A 76 -2.24 26.80 0.81
CA LYS A 76 -3.49 26.04 0.74
C LYS A 76 -3.98 25.87 -0.70
N GLU A 77 -3.88 26.91 -1.53
CA GLU A 77 -4.24 26.86 -2.96
C GLU A 77 -3.37 25.88 -3.74
N HIS A 78 -2.08 25.77 -3.39
CA HIS A 78 -1.19 24.77 -3.96
C HIS A 78 -1.33 23.37 -3.32
N SER A 79 -2.07 23.26 -2.22
CA SER A 79 -2.24 21.99 -1.52
C SER A 79 -3.28 21.10 -2.19
N PHE A 80 -3.00 19.80 -2.25
CA PHE A 80 -3.97 18.80 -2.71
C PHE A 80 -4.47 17.99 -1.53
N ARG A 81 -5.75 18.11 -1.19
CA ARG A 81 -6.39 17.41 -0.05
C ARG A 81 -5.58 17.55 1.25
N GLY A 82 -5.02 18.74 1.52
CA GLY A 82 -4.19 19.01 2.71
C GLY A 82 -2.73 18.54 2.61
N ARG A 83 -2.28 18.07 1.45
CA ARG A 83 -0.88 17.70 1.16
C ARG A 83 -0.18 18.79 0.37
N SER A 84 1.14 18.86 0.43
CA SER A 84 1.94 19.93 -0.19
C SER A 84 1.75 20.10 -1.71
N SER A 85 1.49 19.00 -2.44
CA SER A 85 1.26 19.02 -3.89
C SER A 85 0.58 17.73 -4.37
N PHE A 86 -0.31 17.86 -5.35
CA PHE A 86 -0.91 16.70 -6.05
C PHE A 86 0.16 15.81 -6.70
N ARG A 87 1.24 16.41 -7.21
CA ARG A 87 2.30 15.70 -7.93
C ARG A 87 3.20 14.91 -6.98
N LEU A 88 3.47 15.44 -5.79
CA LEU A 88 4.14 14.65 -4.75
C LEU A 88 3.25 13.47 -4.32
N TRP A 89 1.94 13.70 -4.21
CA TRP A 89 1.00 12.64 -3.89
C TRP A 89 1.00 11.52 -4.93
N ILE A 90 0.93 11.84 -6.23
CA ILE A 90 0.92 10.81 -7.29
C ILE A 90 2.23 10.02 -7.33
N TYR A 91 3.37 10.68 -7.07
CA TYR A 91 4.67 10.02 -6.97
C TYR A 91 4.72 9.00 -5.81
N MET A 92 4.34 9.44 -4.60
CA MET A 92 4.30 8.57 -3.43
C MET A 92 3.29 7.43 -3.60
N PHE A 93 2.11 7.74 -4.15
CA PHE A 93 1.09 6.74 -4.46
C PHE A 93 1.59 5.71 -5.48
N GLY A 94 2.25 6.16 -6.55
CA GLY A 94 2.85 5.30 -7.56
C GLY A 94 3.92 4.36 -7.00
N LEU A 95 4.80 4.87 -6.11
CA LEU A 95 5.80 4.04 -5.42
C LEU A 95 5.15 2.95 -4.58
N VAL A 96 4.09 3.28 -3.83
CA VAL A 96 3.37 2.30 -3.00
C VAL A 96 2.67 1.25 -3.88
N ILE A 97 2.07 1.65 -5.00
CA ILE A 97 1.43 0.73 -5.94
C ILE A 97 2.46 -0.19 -6.60
N LEU A 98 3.63 0.32 -6.97
CA LEU A 98 4.74 -0.50 -7.46
C LEU A 98 5.18 -1.52 -6.41
N GLY A 99 5.33 -1.08 -5.15
CA GLY A 99 5.62 -1.97 -4.02
C GLY A 99 4.58 -3.09 -3.89
N LEU A 100 3.30 -2.76 -3.95
CA LEU A 100 2.21 -3.73 -3.91
C LEU A 100 2.30 -4.73 -5.07
N LEU A 101 2.53 -4.26 -6.30
CA LEU A 101 2.67 -5.13 -7.47
C LEU A 101 3.86 -6.09 -7.33
N PHE A 102 5.01 -5.60 -6.84
CA PHE A 102 6.17 -6.44 -6.58
C PHE A 102 5.90 -7.48 -5.48
N SER A 103 5.23 -7.10 -4.39
CA SER A 103 4.86 -8.04 -3.33
C SER A 103 3.87 -9.10 -3.81
N CYS A 104 2.85 -8.73 -4.60
CA CYS A 104 1.92 -9.69 -5.20
C CYS A 104 2.61 -10.65 -6.18
N LYS A 105 3.52 -10.14 -7.01
CA LYS A 105 4.32 -10.95 -7.96
C LYS A 105 5.30 -11.86 -7.22
N SER A 106 5.93 -11.38 -6.15
CA SER A 106 6.81 -12.18 -5.30
C SER A 106 6.03 -13.32 -4.65
N LEU A 107 4.85 -13.04 -4.09
CA LEU A 107 4.00 -14.06 -3.48
C LEU A 107 3.56 -15.13 -4.49
N TYR A 108 3.20 -14.71 -5.71
CA TYR A 108 2.89 -15.65 -6.80
C TYR A 108 4.08 -16.59 -7.09
N HIS A 109 5.26 -16.01 -7.28
CA HIS A 109 6.47 -16.77 -7.58
C HIS A 109 6.86 -17.70 -6.41
N ASP A 110 6.68 -17.26 -5.18
CA ASP A 110 6.96 -18.05 -3.98
C ASP A 110 6.01 -19.25 -3.84
N ILE A 111 4.73 -19.09 -4.23
CA ILE A 111 3.75 -20.18 -4.20
C ILE A 111 4.06 -21.18 -5.33
N VAL A 112 4.18 -20.71 -6.57
CA VAL A 112 4.36 -21.56 -7.76
C VAL A 112 5.65 -22.38 -7.71
N ASN A 113 6.73 -21.82 -7.16
CA ASN A 113 8.01 -22.53 -7.07
C ASN A 113 8.20 -23.32 -5.77
N GLY A 114 7.19 -23.38 -4.90
CA GLY A 114 7.29 -24.10 -3.62
C GLY A 114 8.32 -23.51 -2.66
N SER A 115 8.45 -22.18 -2.63
CA SER A 115 9.37 -21.46 -1.74
C SER A 115 8.99 -21.65 -0.26
N THR A 116 9.97 -21.54 0.63
CA THR A 116 9.72 -21.69 2.07
C THR A 116 8.74 -20.63 2.58
N PHE A 117 7.95 -20.98 3.60
CA PHE A 117 6.97 -20.09 4.24
C PHE A 117 7.56 -18.73 4.66
N LYS A 118 8.86 -18.66 4.95
CA LYS A 118 9.55 -17.41 5.31
C LYS A 118 9.48 -16.37 4.19
N PHE A 119 9.64 -16.75 2.93
CA PHE A 119 9.56 -15.83 1.80
C PHE A 119 8.12 -15.41 1.51
N GLN A 120 7.17 -16.35 1.60
CA GLN A 120 5.74 -16.05 1.52
C GLN A 120 5.32 -15.02 2.58
N PHE A 121 5.83 -15.14 3.81
CA PHE A 121 5.56 -14.19 4.89
C PHE A 121 6.07 -12.77 4.58
N ILE A 122 7.27 -12.64 3.98
CA ILE A 122 7.81 -11.36 3.54
C ILE A 122 6.88 -10.73 2.51
N SER A 123 6.46 -11.52 1.51
CA SER A 123 5.54 -11.06 0.46
C SER A 123 4.18 -10.63 1.03
N ILE A 124 3.61 -11.40 1.96
CA ILE A 124 2.35 -11.06 2.66
C ILE A 124 2.49 -9.77 3.48
N THR A 125 3.59 -9.61 4.21
CA THR A 125 3.86 -8.40 5.00
C THR A 125 4.01 -7.18 4.08
N GLY A 126 4.69 -7.35 2.93
CA GLY A 126 4.80 -6.31 1.91
C GLY A 126 3.45 -5.88 1.34
N ILE A 127 2.54 -6.83 1.09
CA ILE A 127 1.16 -6.53 0.68
C ILE A 127 0.44 -5.73 1.78
N ALA A 128 0.50 -6.17 3.04
CA ALA A 128 -0.17 -5.50 4.15
C ALA A 128 0.30 -4.05 4.34
N VAL A 129 1.62 -3.84 4.35
CA VAL A 129 2.23 -2.50 4.45
C VAL A 129 1.82 -1.62 3.27
N SER A 130 1.84 -2.17 2.05
CA SER A 130 1.45 -1.41 0.86
C SER A 130 -0.04 -1.05 0.87
N PHE A 131 -0.93 -1.96 1.28
CA PHE A 131 -2.36 -1.70 1.42
C PHE A 131 -2.66 -0.62 2.45
N PHE A 132 -1.98 -0.67 3.61
CA PHE A 132 -2.05 0.37 4.62
C PHE A 132 -1.72 1.74 4.01
N TRP A 133 -0.62 1.84 3.26
CA TRP A 133 -0.21 3.10 2.64
C TRP A 133 -1.13 3.54 1.50
N VAL A 134 -1.70 2.64 0.71
CA VAL A 134 -2.69 2.97 -0.32
C VAL A 134 -3.92 3.63 0.32
N ILE A 135 -4.44 3.03 1.39
CA ILE A 135 -5.61 3.57 2.10
C ILE A 135 -5.26 4.90 2.77
N HIS A 136 -4.09 4.97 3.41
CA HIS A 136 -3.63 6.18 4.06
C HIS A 136 -3.45 7.33 3.06
N LEU A 137 -2.81 7.08 1.92
CA LEU A 137 -2.64 8.06 0.85
C LEU A 137 -3.96 8.40 0.14
N THR A 138 -4.98 7.56 0.15
CA THR A 138 -6.25 7.86 -0.53
C THR A 138 -7.22 8.63 0.37
N PHE A 139 -7.30 8.26 1.65
CA PHE A 139 -8.38 8.69 2.54
C PHE A 139 -7.95 9.52 3.74
N LEU A 140 -6.67 9.46 4.15
CA LEU A 140 -6.22 10.08 5.40
C LEU A 140 -5.23 11.23 5.18
N THR A 141 -5.32 12.23 6.04
CA THR A 141 -4.35 13.33 6.13
C THR A 141 -3.70 13.38 7.51
N HIS A 142 -2.63 14.17 7.65
CA HIS A 142 -1.94 14.33 8.95
C HIS A 142 -2.87 14.85 10.07
N ASN A 143 -3.94 15.55 9.70
CA ASN A 143 -4.92 16.07 10.66
C ASN A 143 -5.91 15.01 11.17
N ASP A 144 -5.93 13.82 10.57
CA ASP A 144 -6.89 12.77 10.93
C ASP A 144 -6.32 11.79 11.97
N PHE A 145 -5.01 11.84 12.26
CA PHE A 145 -4.33 10.95 13.22
C PHE A 145 -4.86 11.08 14.66
N SER A 146 -5.35 12.25 15.05
CA SER A 146 -5.85 12.51 16.40
C SER A 146 -7.32 12.13 16.60
N LYS A 147 -8.02 11.66 15.55
CA LYS A 147 -9.44 11.33 15.61
C LYS A 147 -9.65 9.83 15.81
N ASN A 148 -10.65 9.46 16.60
CA ASN A 148 -11.05 8.06 16.78
C ASN A 148 -11.44 7.37 15.45
N SER A 149 -11.87 8.13 14.44
CA SER A 149 -12.11 7.64 13.08
C SER A 149 -10.88 7.01 12.44
N TYR A 150 -9.67 7.40 12.85
CA TYR A 150 -8.41 6.82 12.38
C TYR A 150 -8.32 5.33 12.72
N ILE A 151 -8.65 4.95 13.95
CA ILE A 151 -8.62 3.55 14.42
C ILE A 151 -9.60 2.70 13.61
N ILE A 152 -10.81 3.22 13.35
CA ILE A 152 -11.82 2.52 12.54
C ILE A 152 -11.31 2.28 11.12
N ILE A 153 -10.69 3.29 10.50
CA ILE A 153 -10.14 3.16 9.15
C ILE A 153 -8.98 2.15 9.10
N LEU A 154 -8.16 2.06 10.15
CA LEU A 154 -7.12 1.03 10.26
C LEU A 154 -7.69 -0.38 10.33
N LEU A 155 -8.76 -0.58 11.10
CA LEU A 155 -9.43 -1.89 11.18
C LEU A 155 -10.03 -2.30 9.83
N VAL A 156 -10.68 -1.35 9.13
CA VAL A 156 -11.21 -1.57 7.78
C VAL A 156 -10.08 -1.89 6.79
N ALA A 157 -8.96 -1.16 6.87
CA ALA A 157 -7.79 -1.42 6.03
C ALA A 157 -7.19 -2.81 6.26
N GLY A 158 -7.08 -3.23 7.52
CA GLY A 158 -6.64 -4.57 7.88
C GLY A 158 -7.59 -5.64 7.34
N ALA A 159 -8.90 -5.46 7.51
CA ALA A 159 -9.91 -6.40 7.00
C ALA A 159 -9.86 -6.52 5.46
N LEU A 160 -9.76 -5.40 4.75
CA LEU A 160 -9.63 -5.38 3.30
C LEU A 160 -8.33 -6.05 2.83
N SER A 161 -7.21 -5.75 3.49
CA SER A 161 -5.93 -6.38 3.16
C SER A 161 -5.96 -7.89 3.40
N SER A 162 -6.54 -8.36 4.50
CA SER A 162 -6.68 -9.79 4.79
C SER A 162 -7.57 -10.49 3.78
N CYS A 163 -8.70 -9.89 3.43
CA CYS A 163 -9.62 -10.38 2.40
C CYS A 163 -8.91 -10.49 1.04
N PHE A 164 -8.21 -9.43 0.62
CA PHE A 164 -7.44 -9.41 -0.61
C PHE A 164 -6.36 -10.50 -0.66
N THR A 165 -5.55 -10.62 0.40
CA THR A 165 -4.51 -11.64 0.48
C THR A 165 -5.10 -13.05 0.46
N TYR A 166 -6.22 -13.29 1.14
CA TYR A 166 -6.91 -14.59 1.11
C TYR A 166 -7.31 -14.98 -0.31
N PHE A 167 -7.99 -14.10 -1.04
CA PHE A 167 -8.40 -14.38 -2.42
C PHE A 167 -7.21 -14.56 -3.36
N LEU A 168 -6.14 -13.79 -3.15
CA LEU A 168 -4.93 -13.88 -3.94
C LEU A 168 -4.22 -15.22 -3.74
N VAL A 169 -4.03 -15.66 -2.48
CA VAL A 169 -3.46 -16.98 -2.17
C VAL A 169 -4.35 -18.08 -2.73
N LYS A 170 -5.68 -18.02 -2.51
CA LYS A 170 -6.63 -19.00 -3.03
C LYS A 170 -6.56 -19.13 -4.56
N ASN A 171 -6.47 -18.02 -5.28
CA ASN A 171 -6.34 -18.05 -6.74
C ASN A 171 -5.02 -18.66 -7.20
N TYR A 172 -3.92 -18.46 -6.45
CA TYR A 172 -2.63 -19.01 -6.81
C TYR A 172 -2.49 -20.50 -6.48
N THR A 173 -3.05 -20.95 -5.37
CA THR A 173 -2.99 -22.37 -4.96
C THR A 173 -4.03 -23.25 -5.65
N TYR A 174 -5.02 -22.70 -6.35
CA TYR A 174 -6.05 -23.46 -7.07
C TYR A 174 -5.44 -24.46 -8.07
N LYS A 175 -4.39 -24.05 -8.79
CA LYS A 175 -3.71 -24.93 -9.76
C LYS A 175 -2.94 -26.06 -9.09
N ASP A 176 -2.34 -25.81 -7.93
CA ASP A 176 -1.61 -26.84 -7.19
C ASP A 176 -2.57 -27.87 -6.59
N ASP A 177 -3.73 -27.43 -6.08
CA ASP A 177 -4.77 -28.33 -5.57
C ASP A 177 -5.34 -29.23 -6.69
N LEU A 178 -5.55 -28.67 -7.89
CA LEU A 178 -5.90 -29.41 -9.10
C LEU A 178 -4.87 -30.50 -9.44
N ILE A 179 -3.59 -30.13 -9.48
CA ILE A 179 -2.49 -31.04 -9.81
C ILE A 179 -2.38 -32.14 -8.75
N LEU A 180 -2.48 -31.79 -7.46
CA LEU A 180 -2.43 -32.76 -6.36
C LEU A 180 -3.60 -33.75 -6.40
N LYS A 181 -4.82 -33.29 -6.72
CA LYS A 181 -5.98 -34.16 -6.92
C LYS A 181 -5.75 -35.16 -8.06
N GLN A 182 -5.20 -34.70 -9.18
CA GLN A 182 -4.86 -35.56 -10.31
C GLN A 182 -3.75 -36.56 -9.99
N LEU A 183 -2.69 -36.14 -9.30
CA LEU A 183 -1.61 -37.02 -8.83
C LEU A 183 -2.14 -38.07 -7.84
N SER A 184 -3.01 -37.66 -6.92
CA SER A 184 -3.65 -38.55 -5.96
C SER A 184 -4.54 -39.60 -6.65
N LEU A 185 -5.24 -39.23 -7.72
CA LEU A 185 -5.98 -40.19 -8.55
C LEU A 185 -5.03 -41.19 -9.22
N ILE A 186 -3.94 -40.73 -9.86
CA ILE A 186 -2.95 -41.61 -10.49
C ILE A 186 -2.37 -42.60 -9.46
N ASP A 187 -2.07 -42.13 -8.26
CA ASP A 187 -1.55 -42.97 -7.18
C ASP A 187 -2.57 -44.02 -6.73
N ARG A 188 -3.85 -43.64 -6.52
CA ARG A 188 -4.93 -44.59 -6.19
C ARG A 188 -5.13 -45.63 -7.30
N ILE A 189 -5.06 -45.23 -8.56
CA ILE A 189 -5.15 -46.16 -9.70
C ILE A 189 -4.01 -47.19 -9.62
N LYS A 190 -2.78 -46.74 -9.39
CA LYS A 190 -1.60 -47.60 -9.36
C LYS A 190 -1.53 -48.52 -8.13
N THR A 191 -1.95 -48.03 -6.97
CA THR A 191 -1.77 -48.73 -5.68
C THR A 191 -2.99 -49.53 -5.23
N VAL A 192 -4.19 -49.11 -5.61
CA VAL A 192 -5.44 -49.74 -5.18
C VAL A 192 -6.12 -50.47 -6.33
N HIS A 193 -6.47 -49.75 -7.39
CA HIS A 193 -7.33 -50.31 -8.45
C HIS A 193 -6.60 -51.34 -9.31
N TYR A 194 -5.40 -51.00 -9.80
CA TYR A 194 -4.62 -51.86 -10.69
C TYR A 194 -4.22 -53.20 -10.03
N PRO A 195 -3.66 -53.24 -8.80
CA PRO A 195 -3.30 -54.50 -8.17
C PRO A 195 -4.52 -55.39 -7.87
N ARG A 196 -5.66 -54.81 -7.50
CA ARG A 196 -6.90 -55.56 -7.24
C ARG A 196 -7.43 -56.25 -8.50
N VAL A 197 -7.39 -55.58 -9.64
CA VAL A 197 -7.80 -56.16 -10.92
C VAL A 197 -6.79 -57.20 -11.40
N ALA A 198 -5.49 -56.89 -11.33
CA ALA A 198 -4.43 -57.79 -11.74
C ALA A 198 -4.41 -59.11 -10.93
N LEU A 199 -4.59 -59.04 -9.61
CA LEU A 199 -4.65 -60.22 -8.75
C LEU A 199 -5.87 -61.11 -9.06
N LYS A 200 -7.03 -60.50 -9.31
CA LYS A 200 -8.24 -61.25 -9.69
C LYS A 200 -8.10 -61.92 -11.06
N ALA A 201 -7.51 -61.21 -12.03
CA ALA A 201 -7.23 -61.77 -13.35
C ALA A 201 -6.24 -62.94 -13.27
N LEU A 202 -5.13 -62.77 -12.54
CA LEU A 202 -4.12 -63.82 -12.33
C LEU A 202 -4.71 -65.05 -11.62
N TYR A 203 -5.56 -64.84 -10.62
CA TYR A 203 -6.23 -65.94 -9.92
C TYR A 203 -7.19 -66.69 -10.85
N SER A 204 -7.96 -65.96 -11.65
CA SER A 204 -8.91 -66.54 -12.61
C SER A 204 -8.20 -67.36 -13.67
N GLU A 205 -7.06 -66.90 -14.17
CA GLU A 205 -6.24 -67.61 -15.15
C GLU A 205 -5.63 -68.90 -14.57
N ARG A 206 -5.18 -68.86 -13.31
CA ARG A 206 -4.54 -70.03 -12.67
C ARG A 206 -5.53 -71.12 -12.23
N ASN A 207 -6.77 -70.76 -11.93
CA ASN A 207 -7.72 -71.68 -11.28
C ASN A 207 -8.98 -71.96 -12.12
N ASP A 208 -9.08 -71.40 -13.34
CA ASP A 208 -10.26 -71.44 -14.22
C ASP A 208 -11.58 -71.05 -13.53
N LYS A 209 -11.48 -70.27 -12.44
CA LYS A 209 -12.60 -69.90 -11.57
C LYS A 209 -12.41 -68.49 -11.03
N ALA A 210 -13.52 -67.78 -10.89
CA ALA A 210 -13.52 -66.45 -10.30
C ALA A 210 -13.02 -66.49 -8.85
N MET A 211 -12.19 -65.52 -8.48
CA MET A 211 -11.73 -65.33 -7.10
C MET A 211 -12.92 -64.97 -6.20
N LEU A 212 -13.20 -65.80 -5.18
CA LEU A 212 -14.18 -65.52 -4.13
C LEU A 212 -13.58 -64.51 -3.12
N SER A 213 -13.48 -63.25 -3.53
CA SER A 213 -13.13 -62.13 -2.63
C SER A 213 -14.38 -61.43 -2.11
N ALA A 214 -14.27 -60.73 -0.99
CA ALA A 214 -15.36 -59.94 -0.40
C ALA A 214 -15.93 -58.90 -1.39
N ASP A 215 -15.07 -58.31 -2.22
CA ASP A 215 -15.48 -57.30 -3.21
C ASP A 215 -15.60 -57.95 -4.59
N SER A 216 -16.66 -57.65 -5.35
CA SER A 216 -16.87 -58.12 -6.72
C SER A 216 -16.03 -57.32 -7.74
N VAL A 217 -15.88 -57.82 -8.97
CA VAL A 217 -15.24 -57.05 -10.07
C VAL A 217 -16.05 -55.77 -10.35
N LYS A 218 -17.38 -55.87 -10.33
CA LYS A 218 -18.30 -54.75 -10.52
C LYS A 218 -18.12 -53.66 -9.47
N GLU A 219 -17.93 -54.03 -8.20
CA GLU A 219 -17.68 -53.06 -7.13
C GLU A 219 -16.33 -52.35 -7.30
N ASN A 220 -15.29 -53.06 -7.72
CA ASN A 220 -14.00 -52.43 -8.04
C ASN A 220 -14.11 -51.47 -9.23
N THR A 221 -14.86 -51.84 -10.28
CA THR A 221 -15.09 -50.96 -11.44
C THR A 221 -15.88 -49.72 -11.04
N ASN A 222 -16.96 -49.88 -10.26
CA ASN A 222 -17.74 -48.75 -9.77
C ASN A 222 -16.89 -47.82 -8.87
N ALA A 223 -16.05 -48.38 -8.00
CA ALA A 223 -15.17 -47.57 -7.14
C ALA A 223 -14.12 -46.79 -7.96
N PHE A 224 -13.62 -47.37 -9.05
CA PHE A 224 -12.72 -46.68 -9.98
C PHE A 224 -13.44 -45.55 -10.74
N ASP A 225 -14.64 -45.82 -11.25
CA ASP A 225 -15.47 -44.81 -11.93
C ASP A 225 -15.84 -43.66 -10.98
N ASP A 226 -16.20 -43.98 -9.73
CA ASP A 226 -16.47 -42.98 -8.69
C ASP A 226 -15.22 -42.14 -8.38
N ASP A 227 -14.03 -42.75 -8.28
CA ASP A 227 -12.77 -42.03 -8.08
C ASP A 227 -12.44 -41.07 -9.24
N ILE A 228 -12.71 -41.50 -10.48
CA ILE A 228 -12.56 -40.66 -11.67
C ILE A 228 -13.57 -39.51 -11.66
N VAL A 229 -14.85 -39.81 -11.47
CA VAL A 229 -15.93 -38.82 -11.51
C VAL A 229 -15.78 -37.81 -10.38
N THR A 230 -15.43 -38.23 -9.17
CA THR A 230 -15.22 -37.34 -8.02
C THR A 230 -14.00 -36.46 -8.21
N THR A 231 -12.89 -37.00 -8.74
CA THR A 231 -11.69 -36.21 -9.01
C THR A 231 -11.94 -35.20 -10.15
N LEU A 232 -12.60 -35.62 -11.24
CA LEU A 232 -12.86 -34.77 -12.40
C LEU A 232 -13.97 -33.73 -12.19
N LYS A 233 -14.97 -33.98 -11.32
CA LYS A 233 -15.97 -32.96 -10.94
C LYS A 233 -15.37 -31.83 -10.10
N GLY A 234 -14.23 -32.06 -9.46
CA GLY A 234 -13.50 -31.08 -8.67
C GLY A 234 -12.41 -30.32 -9.43
N VAL A 235 -12.35 -30.48 -10.75
CA VAL A 235 -11.41 -29.83 -11.68
C VAL A 235 -12.08 -28.67 -12.42
#